data_AF-A0A4R3LZ42-F1
#
_entry.id   AF-A0A4R3LZ42-F1
#
_cell.length_a   1.000
_cell.length_b   1.000
_cell.length_c   1.000
_cell.angle_alpha   90.00
_cell.angle_beta   90.00
_cell.angle_gamma   90.00
#
_symmetry.space_group_name_H-M   'P 1'
#
loop_
_entity.id
_entity.type
_entity.pdbx_description
1 polymer ?
#
loop_
_entity_poly.entity_id
_entity_poly.type
_entity_poly.pdbx_seq_one_letter_code
_entity_poly.pdbx_strand_id
1 'polypeptide(L)'
;MRIEIPFPALFRAEEKPEAFRDLLYRCVEARGSLAVRLAADSAEITVSDEAVGQIDVFGRWRGPGLAGDPADEVGVKLLLPLVFRFCEIVLPHGQIYTTGRAYRSVADFFVRNLFFAIARNERVAFRAVPRGDVPAHAAAEFQRQYFYLIKGYFPEPVFHRNSVGDAMDLLAANLFLPVATFENPLLRHGGRALRQAVRAGEASELKAGLLDARAAMMAHFGT
;
A
#
# COMPACT_ATOMS: atom_id res chain seq x y z
N MET A 1 2.92 -14.92 18.48
CA MET A 1 3.28 -13.92 19.54
C MET A 1 2.79 -12.56 19.08
N ARG A 2 2.43 -11.65 20.00
CA ARG A 2 1.93 -10.31 19.65
C ARG A 2 2.49 -9.24 20.58
N ILE A 3 2.69 -8.04 20.05
CA ILE A 3 2.92 -6.82 20.84
C ILE A 3 2.04 -5.69 20.29
N GLU A 4 1.70 -4.75 21.15
CA GLU A 4 1.01 -3.53 20.78
C GLU A 4 1.99 -2.36 20.89
N ILE A 5 2.02 -1.50 19.86
CA ILE A 5 2.95 -0.38 19.76
C ILE A 5 2.14 0.91 19.54
N PRO A 6 2.20 1.90 20.45
CA PRO A 6 1.61 3.21 20.23
C PRO A 6 2.18 3.88 18.98
N PHE A 7 1.39 4.69 18.27
CA PHE A 7 1.85 5.35 17.03
C PHE A 7 3.15 6.15 17.15
N PRO A 8 3.42 6.93 18.22
CA PRO A 8 4.71 7.61 18.38
C PRO A 8 5.91 6.66 18.25
N ALA A 9 5.84 5.51 18.95
CA ALA A 9 6.87 4.46 18.92
C ALA A 9 6.92 3.69 17.58
N LEU A 10 5.81 3.60 16.86
CA LEU A 10 5.75 2.97 15.55
C LEU A 10 6.51 3.79 14.49
N PHE A 11 6.41 5.12 14.56
CA PHE A 11 6.91 6.04 13.53
C PHE A 11 8.27 6.67 13.84
N ARG A 12 8.69 6.73 15.11
CA ARG A 12 9.99 7.29 15.54
C ARG A 12 11.02 6.19 15.77
N ALA A 13 12.28 6.45 15.37
CA ALA A 13 13.33 5.44 15.45
C ALA A 13 13.87 5.26 16.88
N GLU A 14 13.84 6.34 17.66
CA GLU A 14 14.34 6.44 19.04
C GLU A 14 13.43 5.71 20.03
N GLU A 15 12.16 5.51 19.68
CA GLU A 15 11.13 4.92 20.52
C GLU A 15 10.82 3.45 20.16
N LYS A 16 11.67 2.80 19.34
CA LYS A 16 11.45 1.43 18.86
C LYS A 16 11.48 0.42 20.03
N PRO A 17 10.38 -0.31 20.29
CA PRO A 17 10.33 -1.27 21.40
C PRO A 17 11.33 -2.42 21.22
N GLU A 18 12.03 -2.83 22.29
CA GLU A 18 12.94 -3.98 22.25
C GLU A 18 12.19 -5.28 21.86
N ALA A 19 10.96 -5.43 22.33
CA ALA A 19 10.10 -6.59 22.04
C ALA A 19 9.82 -6.77 20.53
N PHE A 20 9.95 -5.72 19.72
CA PHE A 20 9.86 -5.85 18.26
C PHE A 20 11.03 -6.67 17.68
N ARG A 21 12.23 -6.50 18.24
CA ARG A 21 13.41 -7.27 17.83
C ARG A 21 13.23 -8.75 18.13
N ASP A 22 12.65 -9.08 19.28
CA ASP A 22 12.40 -10.47 19.68
C ASP A 22 11.35 -11.14 18.78
N LEU A 23 10.29 -10.41 18.40
CA LEU A 23 9.34 -10.87 17.37
C LEU A 23 10.01 -11.12 16.03
N LEU A 24 10.88 -10.20 15.59
CA LEU A 24 11.60 -10.36 14.32
C LEU A 24 12.47 -11.62 14.33
N TYR A 25 13.23 -11.85 15.41
CA TYR A 25 14.03 -13.07 15.55
C TYR A 25 13.17 -14.32 15.49
N ARG A 26 12.06 -14.34 16.24
CA ARG A 26 11.12 -15.47 16.22
C ARG A 26 10.54 -15.71 14.82
N CYS A 27 10.16 -14.65 14.10
CA CYS A 27 9.64 -14.78 12.73
C CYS A 27 10.66 -15.45 11.79
N VAL A 28 11.93 -15.07 11.90
CA VAL A 28 13.01 -15.62 11.07
C VAL A 28 13.31 -17.07 11.47
N GLU A 29 13.38 -17.36 12.77
CA GLU A 29 13.63 -18.71 13.29
C GLU A 29 12.52 -19.69 12.90
N ALA A 30 11.26 -19.31 13.10
CA ALA A 30 10.10 -20.12 12.74
C ALA A 30 9.83 -20.17 11.22
N ARG A 31 10.56 -19.38 10.41
CA ARG A 31 10.28 -19.16 8.98
C ARG A 31 8.83 -18.74 8.71
N GLY A 32 8.25 -18.00 9.66
CA GLY A 32 6.86 -17.60 9.65
C GLY A 32 6.61 -16.30 8.88
N SER A 33 5.61 -15.56 9.35
CA SER A 33 5.20 -14.26 8.80
C SER A 33 5.08 -13.22 9.91
N LEU A 34 5.52 -12.00 9.63
CA LEU A 34 5.44 -10.84 10.51
C LEU A 34 4.41 -9.87 9.95
N ALA A 35 3.38 -9.53 10.73
CA ALA A 35 2.34 -8.59 10.32
C ALA A 35 2.34 -7.34 11.19
N VAL A 36 2.05 -6.19 10.58
CA VAL A 36 1.64 -4.96 11.25
C VAL A 36 0.19 -4.69 10.90
N ARG A 37 -0.67 -4.50 11.91
CA ARG A 37 -2.06 -4.11 11.75
C ARG A 37 -2.32 -2.81 12.50
N LEU A 38 -2.93 -1.83 11.85
CA LEU A 38 -3.26 -0.55 12.44
C LEU A 38 -4.59 -0.64 13.21
N ALA A 39 -4.58 -0.18 14.46
CA ALA A 39 -5.76 0.00 15.31
C ALA A 39 -6.07 1.50 15.48
N ALA A 40 -7.02 1.87 16.33
CA ALA A 40 -7.47 3.27 16.45
C ALA A 40 -6.35 4.23 16.89
N ASP A 41 -5.52 3.82 17.84
CA ASP A 41 -4.48 4.60 18.51
C ASP A 41 -3.10 3.91 18.58
N SER A 42 -3.04 2.66 18.12
CA SER A 42 -1.86 1.81 18.17
C SER A 42 -1.71 0.97 16.90
N ALA A 43 -0.64 0.18 16.84
CA ALA A 43 -0.50 -0.91 15.90
C ALA A 43 -0.20 -2.21 16.61
N GLU A 44 -0.86 -3.28 16.18
CA GLU A 44 -0.59 -4.64 16.61
C GLU A 44 0.49 -5.23 15.68
N ILE A 45 1.61 -5.69 16.26
CA ILE A 45 2.61 -6.48 15.54
C ILE A 45 2.47 -7.93 15.95
N THR A 46 2.24 -8.81 14.98
CA THR A 46 2.06 -10.24 15.23
C THR A 46 3.04 -11.08 14.43
N VAL A 47 3.42 -12.22 15.01
CA VAL A 47 4.14 -13.30 14.32
C VAL A 47 3.24 -14.51 14.24
N SER A 48 3.02 -14.97 13.02
CA SER A 48 2.44 -16.27 12.70
C SER A 48 3.55 -17.24 12.36
N ASP A 49 3.45 -18.48 12.84
CA ASP A 49 4.38 -19.56 12.47
C ASP A 49 4.05 -20.12 11.07
N GLU A 50 2.93 -19.71 10.46
CA GLU A 50 2.57 -20.01 9.08
C GLU A 50 3.26 -19.04 8.11
N ALA A 51 3.97 -19.59 7.13
CA ALA A 51 4.61 -18.83 6.08
C ALA A 51 3.61 -18.48 4.97
N VAL A 52 3.42 -17.19 4.69
CA VAL A 52 2.73 -16.75 3.46
C VAL A 52 3.71 -16.76 2.29
N GLY A 53 3.22 -17.03 1.07
CA GLY A 53 4.07 -17.12 -0.13
C GLY A 53 4.40 -15.78 -0.80
N GLN A 54 3.87 -14.67 -0.27
CA GLN A 54 3.96 -13.33 -0.86
C GLN A 54 3.71 -12.26 0.20
N ILE A 55 4.03 -10.99 -0.11
CA ILE A 55 3.60 -9.87 0.73
C ILE A 55 2.11 -9.64 0.47
N ASP A 56 1.31 -9.65 1.52
CA ASP A 56 -0.09 -9.24 1.44
C ASP A 56 -0.25 -7.87 2.11
N VAL A 57 -0.92 -6.97 1.39
CA VAL A 57 -1.09 -5.57 1.76
C VAL A 57 -2.59 -5.28 1.77
N PHE A 58 -3.16 -5.07 2.95
CA PHE A 58 -4.60 -4.84 3.12
C PHE A 58 -4.88 -3.38 3.36
N GLY A 59 -5.99 -2.89 2.80
CA GLY A 59 -6.32 -1.48 2.89
C GLY A 59 -7.42 -1.05 1.93
N ARG A 60 -7.43 0.24 1.61
CA ARG A 60 -8.47 0.85 0.77
C ARG A 60 -7.88 1.77 -0.29
N TRP A 61 -8.44 1.72 -1.49
CA TRP A 61 -8.10 2.65 -2.57
C TRP A 61 -8.48 4.09 -2.20
N ARG A 62 -7.52 5.00 -2.37
CA ARG A 62 -7.70 6.44 -2.39
C ARG A 62 -7.97 6.84 -3.83
N GLY A 63 -9.24 6.79 -4.24
CA GLY A 63 -9.66 7.16 -5.59
C GLY A 63 -10.64 6.15 -6.19
N PRO A 64 -10.84 6.21 -7.52
CA PRO A 64 -11.69 5.27 -8.26
C PRO A 64 -11.21 3.82 -8.11
N GLY A 65 -12.14 2.87 -8.28
CA GLY A 65 -11.80 1.45 -8.35
C GLY A 65 -10.89 1.13 -9.52
N LEU A 66 -10.02 0.14 -9.35
CA LEU A 66 -9.21 -0.43 -10.43
C LEU A 66 -9.96 -1.63 -11.03
N ALA A 67 -10.12 -1.69 -12.36
CA ALA A 67 -10.62 -2.91 -13.01
C ALA A 67 -9.57 -4.01 -13.00
N GLY A 68 -10.01 -5.21 -12.62
CA GLY A 68 -9.20 -6.42 -12.68
C GLY A 68 -8.00 -6.38 -11.73
N ASP A 69 -6.99 -7.19 -12.03
CA ASP A 69 -5.70 -7.15 -11.36
C ASP A 69 -4.68 -6.45 -12.26
N PRO A 70 -4.62 -5.10 -12.28
CA PRO A 70 -3.58 -4.39 -13.01
C PRO A 70 -2.21 -4.56 -12.35
N ALA A 71 -2.14 -5.29 -11.23
CA ALA A 71 -1.06 -5.20 -10.27
C ALA A 71 0.12 -6.08 -10.59
N ASP A 72 0.21 -6.79 -11.72
CA ASP A 72 1.37 -7.64 -12.00
C ASP A 72 2.62 -6.86 -12.44
N GLU A 73 2.45 -5.68 -13.04
CA GLU A 73 3.59 -4.88 -13.50
C GLU A 73 4.32 -4.17 -12.36
N VAL A 74 5.65 -4.26 -12.33
CA VAL A 74 6.51 -3.58 -11.33
C VAL A 74 6.22 -2.08 -11.25
N GLY A 75 6.11 -1.40 -12.40
CA GLY A 75 5.83 0.04 -12.44
C GLY A 75 4.49 0.38 -11.79
N VAL A 76 3.47 -0.46 -11.97
CA VAL A 76 2.17 -0.31 -11.30
C VAL A 76 2.35 -0.52 -9.80
N LYS A 77 2.93 -1.66 -9.39
CA LYS A 77 3.15 -1.99 -7.97
C LYS A 77 3.93 -0.91 -7.23
N LEU A 78 4.92 -0.27 -7.87
CA LEU A 78 5.70 0.81 -7.27
C LEU A 78 4.85 2.04 -6.94
N LEU A 79 3.78 2.27 -7.69
CA LEU A 79 2.92 3.44 -7.56
C LEU A 79 1.70 3.19 -6.66
N LEU A 80 1.23 1.94 -6.53
CA LEU A 80 0.05 1.60 -5.72
C LEU A 80 0.13 2.11 -4.27
N PRO A 81 1.27 2.00 -3.54
CA PRO A 81 1.37 2.51 -2.18
C PRO A 81 1.05 4.00 -1.98
N LEU A 82 1.12 4.80 -3.04
CA LEU A 82 0.83 6.24 -2.99
C LEU A 82 -0.69 6.51 -3.00
N VAL A 83 -1.49 5.57 -3.48
CA VAL A 83 -2.96 5.66 -3.59
C VAL A 83 -3.67 4.56 -2.82
N PHE A 84 -2.96 3.74 -2.06
CA PHE A 84 -3.54 2.69 -1.22
C PHE A 84 -3.33 3.02 0.26
N ARG A 85 -4.43 3.19 1.00
CA ARG A 85 -4.43 3.44 2.44
C ARG A 85 -4.39 2.10 3.16
N PHE A 86 -3.21 1.73 3.64
CA PHE A 86 -2.97 0.46 4.34
C PHE A 86 -3.65 0.43 5.71
N CYS A 87 -4.20 -0.72 6.07
CA CYS A 87 -4.52 -1.08 7.45
C CYS A 87 -3.69 -2.26 7.95
N GLU A 88 -3.10 -3.06 7.06
CA GLU A 88 -2.25 -4.18 7.45
C GLU A 88 -1.22 -4.51 6.34
N ILE A 89 -0.01 -4.89 6.76
CA ILE A 89 1.04 -5.42 5.89
C ILE A 89 1.54 -6.72 6.51
N VAL A 90 1.52 -7.80 5.75
CA VAL A 90 2.03 -9.11 6.13
C VAL A 90 3.29 -9.41 5.32
N LEU A 91 4.41 -9.60 6.02
CA LEU A 91 5.71 -9.92 5.44
C LEU A 91 6.09 -11.36 5.76
N PRO A 92 6.27 -12.25 4.77
CA PRO A 92 6.89 -13.54 5.04
C PRO A 92 8.39 -13.38 5.31
N HIS A 93 8.95 -14.31 6.09
CA HIS A 93 10.37 -14.27 6.47
C HIS A 93 11.32 -14.09 5.27
N GLY A 94 11.01 -14.73 4.13
CA GLY A 94 11.82 -14.68 2.91
C GLY A 94 11.88 -13.30 2.24
N GLN A 95 10.99 -12.38 2.62
CA GLN A 95 10.90 -11.01 2.08
C GLN A 95 11.33 -9.95 3.10
N ILE A 96 11.97 -10.37 4.20
CA ILE A 96 12.56 -9.48 5.19
C ILE A 96 14.04 -9.26 4.82
N TYR A 97 14.28 -8.18 4.07
CA TYR A 97 15.62 -7.78 3.58
C TYR A 97 16.36 -6.86 4.54
N THR A 98 15.63 -6.15 5.40
CA THR A 98 16.24 -5.21 6.35
C THR A 98 15.85 -5.58 7.76
N THR A 99 16.82 -5.73 8.66
CA THR A 99 16.60 -6.13 10.07
C THR A 99 16.49 -4.94 11.03
N GLY A 100 16.22 -3.74 10.50
CA GLY A 100 16.05 -2.53 11.30
C GLY A 100 17.36 -1.96 11.85
N ARG A 101 18.21 -1.42 10.96
CA ARG A 101 19.40 -0.60 11.30
C ARG A 101 19.07 0.41 12.42
N ALA A 102 20.08 0.81 13.20
CA ALA A 102 19.96 1.97 14.07
C ALA A 102 19.39 3.16 13.26
N TYR A 103 18.50 3.94 13.86
CA TYR A 103 17.79 5.07 13.23
C TYR A 103 16.64 4.72 12.25
N ARG A 104 16.08 3.52 12.31
CA ARG A 104 14.85 3.16 11.56
C ARG A 104 13.71 2.81 12.50
N SER A 105 12.55 3.41 12.24
CA SER A 105 11.30 3.10 12.93
C SER A 105 10.72 1.77 12.44
N VAL A 106 9.73 1.24 13.18
CA VAL A 106 9.04 0.00 12.80
C VAL A 106 8.27 0.20 11.49
N ALA A 107 7.64 1.36 11.30
CA ALA A 107 6.98 1.68 10.04
C ALA A 107 7.96 1.69 8.84
N ASP A 108 9.16 2.30 8.97
CA ASP A 108 10.15 2.29 7.88
C ASP A 108 10.58 0.86 7.52
N PHE A 109 10.70 -0.02 8.52
CA PHE A 109 10.99 -1.43 8.29
C PHE A 109 9.94 -2.07 7.35
N PHE A 110 8.64 -1.92 7.63
CA PHE A 110 7.61 -2.56 6.80
C PHE A 110 7.56 -1.96 5.39
N VAL A 111 7.56 -0.62 5.31
CA VAL A 111 7.46 0.10 4.04
C VAL A 111 8.67 -0.18 3.14
N ARG A 112 9.87 -0.28 3.71
CA ARG A 112 11.09 -0.53 2.96
C ARG A 112 11.19 -1.98 2.46
N ASN A 113 10.77 -2.95 3.27
CA ASN A 113 10.69 -4.34 2.82
C ASN A 113 9.66 -4.49 1.68
N LEU A 114 8.50 -3.84 1.79
CA LEU A 114 7.53 -3.74 0.70
C LEU A 114 8.14 -3.15 -0.58
N PHE A 115 8.82 -2.00 -0.47
CA PHE A 115 9.48 -1.35 -1.61
C PHE A 115 10.50 -2.27 -2.29
N PHE A 116 11.35 -2.95 -1.51
CA PHE A 116 12.37 -3.84 -2.09
C PHE A 116 11.78 -5.07 -2.75
N ALA A 117 10.75 -5.69 -2.16
CA ALA A 117 10.06 -6.81 -2.79
C ALA A 117 9.44 -6.40 -4.14
N ILE A 118 8.80 -5.23 -4.19
CA ILE A 118 8.26 -4.67 -5.44
C ILE A 118 9.37 -4.43 -6.46
N ALA A 119 10.46 -3.77 -6.06
CA ALA A 119 11.57 -3.45 -6.95
C ALA A 119 12.28 -4.69 -7.52
N ARG A 120 12.21 -5.83 -6.81
CA ARG A 120 12.72 -7.14 -7.25
C ARG A 120 11.70 -7.95 -8.06
N ASN A 121 10.55 -7.35 -8.38
CA ASN A 121 9.43 -7.99 -9.05
C ASN A 121 8.90 -9.25 -8.33
N GLU A 122 8.86 -9.21 -7.00
CA GLU A 122 8.33 -10.32 -6.22
C GLU A 122 6.80 -10.29 -6.16
N ARG A 123 6.23 -11.38 -5.64
CA ARG A 123 4.78 -11.50 -5.44
C ARG A 123 4.38 -10.59 -4.28
N VAL A 124 3.52 -9.62 -4.60
CA VAL A 124 2.94 -8.65 -3.68
C VAL A 124 1.49 -8.47 -4.10
N ALA A 125 0.55 -8.67 -3.18
CA ALA A 125 -0.88 -8.53 -3.46
C ALA A 125 -1.49 -7.40 -2.62
N PHE A 126 -2.22 -6.52 -3.29
CA PHE A 126 -2.99 -5.45 -2.65
C PHE A 126 -4.44 -5.89 -2.55
N ARG A 127 -4.97 -5.98 -1.33
CA ARG A 127 -6.29 -6.53 -1.03
C ARG A 127 -7.19 -5.47 -0.42
N ALA A 128 -8.26 -5.11 -1.13
CA ALA A 128 -9.23 -4.14 -0.64
C ALA A 128 -10.05 -4.73 0.52
N VAL A 129 -10.18 -4.00 1.63
CA VAL A 129 -11.01 -4.42 2.76
C VAL A 129 -12.44 -3.87 2.66
N PRO A 130 -13.50 -4.66 2.95
CA PRO A 130 -14.88 -4.27 2.62
C PRO A 130 -15.45 -3.10 3.41
N ARG A 131 -15.18 -3.00 4.72
CA ARG A 131 -15.69 -1.95 5.63
C ARG A 131 -14.98 -2.08 6.99
N GLY A 132 -13.85 -1.40 7.12
CA GLY A 132 -13.18 -1.15 8.39
C GLY A 132 -12.59 0.25 8.33
N ASP A 133 -12.61 0.97 9.45
CA ASP A 133 -11.99 2.29 9.49
C ASP A 133 -10.46 2.12 9.43
N VAL A 134 -9.88 2.50 8.29
CA VAL A 134 -8.44 2.63 8.15
C VAL A 134 -8.04 3.88 8.93
N PRO A 135 -7.19 3.79 9.98
CA PRO A 135 -6.80 4.94 10.79
C PRO A 135 -6.11 5.99 9.90
N ALA A 136 -6.83 7.08 9.58
CA ALA A 136 -6.44 7.97 8.49
C ALA A 136 -5.06 8.60 8.69
N HIS A 137 -4.75 9.01 9.93
CA HIS A 137 -3.45 9.57 10.30
C HIS A 137 -2.31 8.55 10.12
N ALA A 138 -2.47 7.34 10.66
CA ALA A 138 -1.43 6.32 10.57
C ALA A 138 -1.19 5.86 9.13
N ALA A 139 -2.27 5.66 8.35
CA ALA A 139 -2.14 5.34 6.93
C ALA A 139 -1.41 6.44 6.16
N ALA A 140 -1.73 7.72 6.42
CA ALA A 140 -1.03 8.84 5.79
C ALA A 140 0.48 8.84 6.12
N GLU A 141 0.86 8.50 7.35
CA GLU A 141 2.27 8.40 7.75
C GLU A 141 3.01 7.27 7.03
N PHE A 142 2.41 6.08 6.87
CA PHE A 142 2.98 5.01 6.04
C PHE A 142 3.18 5.44 4.58
N GLN A 143 2.16 6.09 4.00
CA GLN A 143 2.24 6.62 2.64
C GLN A 143 3.33 7.70 2.52
N ARG A 144 3.47 8.56 3.52
CA ARG A 144 4.52 9.60 3.61
C ARG A 144 5.92 8.98 3.63
N GLN A 145 6.14 7.94 4.43
CA GLN A 145 7.42 7.22 4.46
C GLN A 145 7.72 6.55 3.12
N TYR A 146 6.72 5.91 2.50
CA TYR A 146 6.87 5.33 1.16
C TYR A 146 7.21 6.39 0.11
N PHE A 147 6.56 7.55 0.18
CA PHE A 147 6.84 8.69 -0.70
C PHE A 147 8.31 9.12 -0.62
N TYR A 148 8.89 9.22 0.58
CA TYR A 148 10.31 9.58 0.71
C TYR A 148 11.24 8.49 0.16
N LEU A 149 10.88 7.21 0.29
CA LEU A 149 11.63 6.13 -0.32
C LEU A 149 11.61 6.25 -1.84
N ILE A 150 10.42 6.29 -2.46
CA ILE A 150 10.32 6.36 -3.92
C ILE A 150 10.98 7.63 -4.47
N LYS A 151 10.83 8.78 -3.80
CA LYS A 151 11.51 10.04 -4.17
C LYS A 151 13.03 9.92 -4.14
N GLY A 152 13.59 9.17 -3.17
CA GLY A 152 15.03 8.95 -3.08
C GLY A 152 15.60 8.07 -4.19
N TYR A 153 14.82 7.09 -4.68
CA TYR A 153 15.24 6.18 -5.75
C TYR A 153 14.89 6.69 -7.15
N PHE A 154 13.85 7.51 -7.27
CA PHE A 154 13.36 8.07 -8.54
C PHE A 154 13.22 9.59 -8.38
N PRO A 155 14.22 10.40 -8.79
CA PRO A 155 14.19 11.85 -8.60
C PRO A 155 13.30 12.55 -9.64
N GLU A 156 12.00 12.26 -9.63
CA GLU A 156 11.03 12.85 -10.56
C GLU A 156 10.74 14.32 -10.23
N PRO A 157 10.66 15.23 -11.20
CA PRO A 157 10.30 16.64 -10.96
C PRO A 157 8.99 16.82 -10.18
N VAL A 158 8.02 15.91 -10.35
CA VAL A 158 6.74 15.91 -9.63
C VAL A 158 6.91 15.75 -8.11
N PHE A 159 8.05 15.22 -7.64
CA PHE A 159 8.34 15.01 -6.21
C PHE A 159 9.02 16.21 -5.51
N HIS A 160 9.53 17.20 -6.24
CA HIS A 160 10.46 18.19 -5.69
C HIS A 160 9.91 19.61 -5.51
N ARG A 161 8.73 19.93 -6.07
CA ARG A 161 8.25 21.32 -6.17
C ARG A 161 7.22 21.77 -5.11
N ASN A 162 6.73 20.87 -4.27
CA ASN A 162 5.60 21.14 -3.37
C ASN A 162 5.86 20.65 -1.93
N SER A 163 4.99 21.04 -0.99
CA SER A 163 4.91 20.39 0.33
C SER A 163 4.66 18.88 0.16
N VAL A 164 4.95 18.08 1.18
CA VAL A 164 4.81 16.61 1.07
C VAL A 164 3.37 16.18 0.80
N GLY A 165 2.42 16.81 1.49
CA GLY A 165 0.99 16.56 1.28
C GLY A 165 0.56 16.93 -0.14
N ASP A 166 0.92 18.13 -0.59
CA ASP A 166 0.58 18.61 -1.93
C ASP A 166 1.24 17.76 -3.03
N ALA A 167 2.50 17.35 -2.82
CA ALA A 167 3.21 16.48 -3.75
C ALA A 167 2.55 15.10 -3.85
N MET A 168 2.11 14.53 -2.73
CA MET A 168 1.38 13.26 -2.70
C MET A 168 0.01 13.37 -3.37
N ASP A 169 -0.71 14.48 -3.18
CA ASP A 169 -2.02 14.71 -3.76
C ASP A 169 -1.94 14.92 -5.28
N LEU A 170 -0.98 15.74 -5.73
CA LEU A 170 -0.67 15.91 -7.16
C LEU A 170 -0.24 14.59 -7.80
N LEU A 171 0.54 13.80 -7.09
CA LEU A 171 0.99 12.49 -7.56
C LEU A 171 -0.17 11.50 -7.68
N ALA A 172 -1.01 11.40 -6.66
CA ALA A 172 -2.22 10.59 -6.67
C ALA A 172 -3.12 11.02 -7.85
N ALA A 173 -3.34 12.33 -8.01
CA ALA A 173 -4.07 12.86 -9.16
C ALA A 173 -3.39 12.46 -10.49
N ASN A 174 -2.06 12.50 -10.58
CA ASN A 174 -1.32 12.15 -11.79
C ASN A 174 -1.47 10.68 -12.22
N LEU A 175 -1.76 9.80 -11.25
CA LEU A 175 -2.03 8.37 -11.49
C LEU A 175 -3.43 8.13 -12.07
N PHE A 176 -4.33 9.10 -12.00
CA PHE A 176 -5.70 9.02 -12.54
C PHE A 176 -5.90 9.92 -13.76
N LEU A 177 -5.32 11.12 -13.73
CA LEU A 177 -5.36 12.14 -14.79
C LEU A 177 -3.93 12.51 -15.18
N PRO A 178 -3.57 12.64 -16.46
CA PRO A 178 -2.20 12.99 -16.85
C PRO A 178 -1.95 14.50 -16.66
N VAL A 179 -1.64 14.90 -15.44
CA VAL A 179 -1.29 16.29 -15.09
C VAL A 179 0.19 16.58 -15.41
N ALA A 180 1.05 15.57 -15.31
CA ALA A 180 2.46 15.61 -15.67
C ALA A 180 2.96 14.24 -16.16
N THR A 181 4.03 14.23 -16.96
CA THR A 181 4.66 12.96 -17.40
C THR A 181 5.82 12.60 -16.49
N PHE A 182 5.87 11.35 -16.01
CA PHE A 182 7.04 10.82 -15.32
C PHE A 182 8.23 10.75 -16.29
N GLU A 183 9.40 11.22 -15.88
CA GLU A 183 10.66 11.15 -16.63
C GLU A 183 11.20 9.71 -16.66
N ASN A 184 11.12 8.99 -15.55
CA ASN A 184 11.52 7.60 -15.47
C ASN A 184 10.58 6.70 -16.30
N PRO A 185 11.12 5.87 -17.23
CA PRO A 185 10.31 5.02 -18.08
C PRO A 185 9.44 4.00 -17.33
N LEU A 186 9.93 3.43 -16.23
CA LEU A 186 9.21 2.45 -15.42
C LEU A 186 7.98 3.08 -14.75
N LEU A 187 8.17 4.24 -14.11
CA LEU A 187 7.07 4.99 -13.49
C LEU A 187 6.10 5.53 -14.54
N ARG A 188 6.61 5.98 -15.69
CA ARG A 188 5.77 6.41 -16.81
C ARG A 188 4.87 5.28 -17.31
N HIS A 189 5.41 4.08 -17.47
CA HIS A 189 4.65 2.91 -17.88
C HIS A 189 3.59 2.56 -16.83
N GLY A 190 4.00 2.43 -15.56
CA GLY A 190 3.10 2.14 -14.44
C GLY A 190 1.95 3.15 -14.33
N GLY A 191 2.24 4.44 -14.42
CA GLY A 191 1.21 5.47 -14.39
C GLY A 191 0.25 5.43 -15.59
N ARG A 192 0.71 5.00 -16.78
CA ARG A 192 -0.18 4.78 -17.94
C ARG A 192 -1.08 3.56 -17.71
N ALA A 193 -0.53 2.46 -17.24
CA ALA A 193 -1.28 1.23 -16.97
C ALA A 193 -2.34 1.45 -15.88
N LEU A 194 -2.00 2.18 -14.81
CA LEU A 194 -2.95 2.53 -13.75
C LEU A 194 -4.14 3.36 -14.27
N ARG A 195 -3.88 4.37 -15.10
CA ARG A 195 -4.96 5.16 -15.72
C ARG A 195 -5.86 4.32 -16.61
N GLN A 196 -5.31 3.36 -17.34
CA GLN A 196 -6.11 2.45 -18.17
C GLN A 196 -6.98 1.54 -17.31
N ALA A 197 -6.43 1.00 -16.21
CA ALA A 197 -7.16 0.15 -15.27
C ALA A 197 -8.31 0.90 -14.57
N VAL A 198 -8.11 2.16 -14.20
CA VAL A 198 -9.19 3.01 -13.65
C VAL A 198 -10.30 3.25 -14.67
N ARG A 199 -9.96 3.65 -15.90
CA ARG A 199 -10.96 3.89 -16.95
C ARG A 199 -11.79 2.65 -17.26
N ALA A 200 -11.14 1.48 -17.27
CA ALA A 200 -11.84 0.21 -17.43
C ALA A 200 -12.75 -0.11 -16.23
N GLY A 201 -12.33 0.25 -15.01
CA GLY A 201 -13.13 0.12 -13.78
C GLY A 201 -14.39 0.96 -13.83
N GLU A 202 -14.24 2.25 -14.10
CA GLU A 202 -15.36 3.20 -14.22
C GLU A 202 -16.36 2.78 -15.31
N ALA A 203 -15.87 2.31 -16.47
CA ALA A 203 -16.74 1.80 -17.53
C ALA A 203 -17.51 0.55 -17.10
N SER A 204 -16.89 -0.34 -16.32
CA SER A 204 -17.54 -1.52 -15.77
C SER A 204 -18.60 -1.18 -14.72
N GLU A 205 -18.30 -0.25 -13.81
CA GLU A 205 -19.25 0.24 -12.79
C GLU A 205 -20.46 0.92 -13.44
N LEU A 206 -20.23 1.79 -14.43
CA LEU A 206 -21.30 2.42 -15.19
C LEU A 206 -22.19 1.38 -15.90
N LYS A 207 -21.56 0.38 -16.54
CA LYS A 207 -22.29 -0.71 -17.20
C LYS A 207 -23.12 -1.52 -16.21
N ALA A 208 -22.59 -1.83 -15.02
CA ALA A 208 -23.33 -2.52 -13.97
C ALA A 208 -24.54 -1.68 -13.50
N GLY A 209 -24.34 -0.40 -13.21
CA GLY A 209 -25.43 0.51 -12.84
C GLY A 209 -26.52 0.63 -13.92
N LEU A 210 -26.15 0.62 -15.20
CA LEU A 210 -27.11 0.60 -16.31
C LEU A 210 -27.90 -0.72 -16.39
N LEU A 211 -27.26 -1.85 -16.12
CA LEU A 211 -27.92 -3.16 -16.10
C LEU A 211 -28.89 -3.27 -14.91
N ASP A 212 -28.49 -2.78 -13.74
CA ASP A 212 -29.34 -2.74 -12.56
C ASP A 212 -30.54 -1.81 -12.76
N ALA A 213 -30.32 -0.62 -13.33
CA ALA A 213 -31.39 0.30 -13.70
C ALA A 213 -32.35 -0.32 -14.71
N ARG A 214 -31.83 -1.04 -15.72
CA ARG A 214 -32.65 -1.78 -16.68
C ARG A 214 -33.46 -2.88 -16.00
N ALA A 215 -32.87 -3.66 -15.10
CA ALA A 215 -33.56 -4.73 -14.38
C ALA A 215 -34.69 -4.17 -13.50
N ALA A 216 -34.42 -3.09 -12.76
CA ALA A 216 -35.42 -2.38 -11.97
C ALA A 216 -36.57 -1.85 -12.85
N MET A 217 -36.24 -1.26 -14.00
CA MET A 217 -37.23 -0.77 -14.96
C MET A 217 -38.11 -1.91 -15.50
N MET A 218 -37.51 -3.03 -15.92
CA MET A 218 -38.24 -4.21 -16.40
C MET A 218 -39.13 -4.82 -15.32
N ALA A 219 -38.70 -4.82 -14.05
CA ALA A 219 -39.51 -5.27 -12.93
C ALA A 219 -40.71 -4.33 -12.67
N HIS A 220 -40.56 -3.03 -12.90
CA HIS A 220 -41.61 -2.03 -12.69
C HIS A 220 -42.67 -2.02 -13.79
N PHE A 221 -42.31 -2.43 -15.02
CA PHE A 221 -43.23 -2.53 -16.16
C PHE A 221 -43.69 -3.96 -16.46
N GLY A 222 -43.28 -4.94 -15.65
CA GLY A 222 -43.61 -6.35 -15.78
C GLY A 222 -44.72 -6.86 -14.84
N THR A 223 -45.30 -5.98 -14.02
CA THR A 223 -46.49 -6.22 -13.17
C THR A 223 -47.69 -5.49 -13.73
#